data_AF-A0A091BPA5-F1
#
_entry.id   AF-A0A091BPA5-F1
#
_cell.length_a   1.000
_cell.length_b   1.000
_cell.length_c   1.000
_cell.angle_alpha   90.00
_cell.angle_beta   90.00
_cell.angle_gamma   90.00
#
_symmetry.space_group_name_H-M   'P 1'
#
loop_
_entity.id
_entity.type
_entity.pdbx_description
1 polymer ?
#
loop_
_entity_poly.entity_id
_entity_poly.type
_entity_poly.pdbx_seq_one_letter_code
_entity_poly.pdbx_strand_id
1 'polypeptide(L)' 'MKEELVKAEIMCPFCGMYTVLKIKNHRKSASCPACSKRLYLKRTNNKDFYFRADEAFGMRNITREFEEMFEEEKSD' A
#
# COMPACT_ATOMS: atom_id res chain seq x y z
N MET A 1 -8.83 17.75 -14.67
CA MET A 1 -9.00 16.28 -14.80
C MET A 1 -10.21 15.86 -13.98
N LYS A 2 -11.22 15.20 -14.57
CA LYS A 2 -12.35 14.67 -13.80
C LYS A 2 -11.83 13.61 -12.83
N GLU A 3 -12.13 13.77 -11.55
CA GLU A 3 -11.78 12.79 -10.53
C GLU A 3 -12.67 11.56 -10.71
N GLU A 4 -12.07 10.43 -11.09
CA GLU A 4 -12.79 9.16 -11.21
C GLU A 4 -12.60 8.33 -9.94
N LEU A 5 -13.72 7.86 -9.39
CA LEU A 5 -13.74 6.92 -8.28
C LEU A 5 -13.58 5.51 -8.83
N VAL A 6 -12.49 4.86 -8.44
CA VAL A 6 -12.15 3.50 -8.83
C VAL A 6 -12.26 2.54 -7.65
N LYS A 7 -12.51 1.26 -7.93
CA LYS A 7 -12.56 0.22 -6.90
C LYS A 7 -11.15 -0.17 -6.47
N ALA A 8 -10.95 -0.27 -5.16
CA ALA A 8 -9.74 -0.77 -4.54
C ALA A 8 -10.09 -1.95 -3.63
N GLU A 9 -9.45 -3.09 -3.86
CA GLU A 9 -9.46 -4.22 -2.95
C GLU A 9 -8.49 -3.97 -1.80
N ILE A 10 -8.97 -4.08 -0.56
CA ILE A 10 -8.20 -3.87 0.65
C ILE A 10 -8.09 -5.19 1.41
N MET A 11 -6.86 -5.63 1.68
CA MET A 11 -6.52 -6.73 2.57
C MET A 11 -5.55 -6.21 3.63
N CYS A 12 -6.05 -5.74 4.76
CA CYS A 12 -5.20 -5.06 5.73
C CYS A 12 -4.22 -6.05 6.40
N PRO A 13 -2.89 -5.90 6.23
CA PRO A 13 -1.91 -6.79 6.86
C PRO A 13 -1.79 -6.57 8.37
N PHE A 14 -2.38 -5.51 8.92
CA PHE A 14 -2.30 -5.17 10.35
C PHE A 14 -3.41 -5.80 11.19
N CYS A 15 -4.63 -5.89 10.66
CA CYS A 15 -5.79 -6.37 11.40
C CYS A 15 -6.58 -7.47 10.68
N GLY A 16 -6.15 -7.90 9.50
CA GLY A 16 -6.80 -8.96 8.72
C GLY A 16 -8.11 -8.54 8.03
N MET A 17 -8.51 -7.26 8.11
CA MET A 17 -9.74 -6.79 7.47
C MET A 17 -9.68 -6.90 5.94
N TYR A 18 -10.70 -7.54 5.37
CA TYR A 18 -11.00 -7.51 3.94
C TYR A 18 -12.13 -6.52 3.66
N THR A 19 -11.96 -5.63 2.68
CA THR A 19 -13.04 -4.75 2.20
C THR A 19 -12.76 -4.20 0.80
N VAL A 20 -13.78 -3.61 0.17
CA VAL A 20 -13.65 -2.91 -1.12
C VAL A 20 -14.02 -1.44 -0.93
N LEU A 21 -13.10 -0.54 -1.29
CA LEU A 21 -13.31 0.91 -1.19
C LEU A 21 -13.40 1.54 -2.58
N LYS A 22 -14.21 2.61 -2.68
CA LYS A 22 -14.18 3.52 -3.82
C LYS A 22 -13.26 4.69 -3.49
N ILE A 23 -12.19 4.85 -4.26
CA ILE A 23 -11.15 5.86 -4.00
C ILE A 23 -10.78 6.59 -5.29
N LYS A 24 -10.27 7.82 -5.15
CA LYS A 24 -9.82 8.59 -6.31
C LYS A 24 -8.60 7.94 -6.95
N ASN A 25 -8.59 7.85 -8.28
CA ASN A 25 -7.54 7.17 -9.07
C ASN A 25 -6.11 7.73 -8.91
N HIS A 26 -5.93 8.94 -8.37
CA HIS A 26 -4.62 9.57 -8.13
C HIS A 26 -4.05 9.31 -6.73
N ARG A 27 -4.81 8.65 -5.83
CA ARG A 27 -4.35 8.35 -4.47
C ARG A 27 -3.26 7.28 -4.49
N LYS A 28 -2.26 7.43 -3.62
CA LYS A 28 -1.17 6.46 -3.39
C LYS A 28 -1.36 5.60 -2.13
N SER A 29 -2.29 5.99 -1.26
CA SER A 29 -2.63 5.25 -0.05
C SER A 29 -4.11 5.35 0.31
N ALA A 30 -4.57 4.37 1.06
CA ALA A 30 -5.87 4.36 1.74
C ALA A 30 -5.67 3.97 3.21
N SER A 31 -6.56 4.43 4.09
CA SER A 31 -6.58 4.00 5.49
C SER A 31 -7.50 2.79 5.64
N CYS A 32 -7.07 1.78 6.40
CA CYS A 32 -7.92 0.68 6.79
C CYS A 32 -9.10 1.21 7.64
N PRO A 33 -10.36 0.86 7.34
CA PRO A 33 -11.49 1.34 8.12
C PRO A 33 -11.60 0.71 9.52
N ALA A 34 -10.98 -0.45 9.77
CA ALA A 34 -10.95 -1.06 11.10
C ALA A 34 -9.88 -0.48 12.03
N CYS A 35 -8.63 -0.38 11.56
CA CYS A 35 -7.49 -0.06 12.42
C CYS A 35 -6.82 1.28 12.08
N SER A 36 -7.35 2.01 11.10
CA SER A 36 -6.86 3.31 10.64
C SER A 36 -5.40 3.34 10.13
N LYS A 37 -4.72 2.19 10.05
CA LYS A 37 -3.37 2.08 9.49
C LYS A 37 -3.39 2.38 7.99
N ARG A 38 -2.33 3.03 7.50
CA ARG A 38 -2.20 3.40 6.08
C ARG A 38 -1.67 2.23 5.28
N LEU A 39 -2.31 1.98 4.14
CA LEU A 39 -2.01 0.92 3.20
C LEU A 39 -1.57 1.51 1.87
N TYR A 40 -0.63 0.85 1.22
CA TYR A 40 -0.15 1.25 -0.10
C TYR A 40 -1.14 0.81 -1.19
N LEU A 41 -1.49 1.72 -2.09
CA LEU A 41 -2.34 1.42 -3.23
C LEU A 41 -1.50 1.01 -4.43
N LYS A 42 -1.45 -0.29 -4.71
CA LYS A 42 -0.76 -0.85 -5.86
C LYS A 42 -1.74 -1.00 -7.02
N ARG A 43 -1.39 -0.48 -8.20
CA ARG A 43 -2.17 -0.76 -9.42
C ARG A 43 -2.13 -2.25 -9.72
N THR A 44 -3.27 -2.79 -10.12
CA THR A 44 -3.40 -4.21 -10.50
C THR A 44 -3.90 -4.33 -11.93
N ASN A 45 -3.60 -5.45 -12.57
CA ASN A 45 -4.11 -5.82 -13.89
C ASN A 45 -5.45 -6.56 -13.80
N ASN A 46 -6.02 -6.70 -12.59
CA ASN A 46 -7.32 -7.31 -12.39
C ASN A 46 -8.41 -6.46 -13.06
N LYS A 47 -9.33 -7.08 -13.80
CA LYS A 47 -10.46 -6.38 -14.45
C LYS A 47 -11.45 -5.81 -13.43
N ASP A 48 -11.55 -6.39 -12.25
CA ASP A 48 -12.56 -6.02 -11.25
C ASP A 48 -12.14 -4.85 -10.34
N PHE A 49 -10.83 -4.63 -10.19
CA PHE A 49 -10.26 -3.65 -9.26
C PHE A 49 -9.15 -2.86 -9.92
N TYR A 50 -9.13 -1.55 -9.68
CA TYR A 50 -8.05 -0.69 -10.16
C TYR A 50 -6.82 -0.75 -9.25
N PHE A 51 -7.07 -0.88 -7.94
CA PHE A 51 -6.03 -1.01 -6.92
C PHE A 51 -6.21 -2.26 -6.08
N ARG A 52 -5.09 -2.79 -5.61
CA ARG A 52 -4.99 -3.73 -4.48
C ARG A 52 -4.14 -3.09 -3.38
N ALA A 53 -4.56 -3.23 -2.13
CA ALA A 53 -3.85 -2.75 -0.95
C ALA A 53 -3.69 -3.88 0.07
N ASP A 54 -2.55 -4.55 0.00
CA ASP A 54 -2.12 -5.67 0.84
C ASP A 54 -0.80 -5.38 1.58
N GLU A 55 -0.21 -4.22 1.33
CA GLU A 55 1.06 -3.79 1.92
C GLU A 55 0.87 -2.55 2.80
N ALA A 56 1.70 -2.42 3.85
CA ALA A 56 1.76 -1.20 4.64
C ALA A 56 2.27 -0.01 3.80
N PHE A 57 1.68 1.16 3.99
CA PHE A 57 2.19 2.36 3.35
C PHE A 57 3.55 2.75 3.93
N GLY A 58 4.54 2.99 3.07
CA GLY A 58 5.87 3.46 3.49
C GLY A 58 6.83 2.36 3.93
N MET A 59 6.47 1.07 3.80
CA MET A 59 7.38 -0.05 4.13
C MET A 59 8.71 0.03 3.37
N ARG A 60 8.72 0.54 2.12
CA ARG A 60 9.96 0.75 1.36
C ARG A 60 10.99 1.65 2.05
N ASN A 61 10.56 2.61 2.87
CA ASN A 61 11.50 3.46 3.61
C ASN A 61 12.13 2.69 4.77
N ILE A 62 11.32 1.85 5.45
CA ILE A 62 11.81 0.99 6.52
C ILE A 62 12.78 -0.05 5.96
N THR A 63 12.47 -0.69 4.84
CA THR A 63 13.36 -1.68 4.21
C THR A 63 14.72 -1.07 3.85
N ARG A 64 14.76 0.16 3.33
CA ARG A 64 16.02 0.84 3.00
C ARG A 64 16.86 1.15 4.23
N GLU A 65 16.24 1.60 5.32
CA GLU A 65 16.94 1.84 6.59
C GLU A 65 17.56 0.54 7.15
N PHE A 66 16.86 -0.59 7.03
CA PHE A 66 17.41 -1.89 7.41
C PHE A 66 18.52 -2.37 6.45
N GLU A 67 18.37 -2.19 5.14
CA GLU A 67 19.40 -2.54 4.15
C GLU A 67 20.72 -1.79 4.42
N GLU A 68 20.65 -0.48 4.68
CA GLU A 68 21.81 0.36 5.04
C GLU A 68 22.47 -0.10 6.36
N MET A 69 21.73 -0.67 7.30
CA MET A 69 22.28 -1.22 8.56
C MET A 69 23.02 -2.55 8.39
N PHE A 70 22.78 -3.28 7.29
CA PHE A 70 23.40 -4.59 7.02
C PHE A 70 24.40 -4.57 5.85
N GLU A 71 24.63 -3.41 5.21
CA GLU A 71 25.79 -3.21 4.35
C GLU A 71 27.05 -3.14 5.22
N GLU A 72 27.65 -4.31 5.48
CA GLU A 72 28.96 -4.43 6.11
C GLU A 72 29.99 -3.58 5.34
N GLU A 73 30.71 -2.71 6.05
CA GLU A 73 31.88 -2.01 5.50
C GLU A 73 32.77 -3.04 4.81
N LYS A 74 32.84 -2.99 3.48
CA LYS A 74 33.93 -3.65 2.76
C LYS A 74 35.21 -2.99 3.23
N SER A 75 35.85 -3.61 4.20
CA SER A 75 37.19 -3.31 4.65
C SER A 75 38.15 -3.59 3.49
N ASP A 76 38.70 -2.54 2.89
CA ASP A 76 39.93 -2.58 2.09
C ASP A 76 41.16 -2.48 3.01
#